data_AF-A0A951PN93-F1
#
_entry.id   AF-A0A951PN93-F1
#
_cell.length_a   1.000
_cell.length_b   1.000
_cell.length_c   1.000
_cell.angle_alpha   90.00
_cell.angle_beta   90.00
_cell.angle_gamma   90.00
#
_symmetry.space_group_name_H-M   'P 1'
#
loop_
_entity.id
_entity.type
_entity.pdbx_description
1 polymer ?
#
loop_
_entity_poly.entity_id
_entity_poly.type
_entity_poly.pdbx_seq_one_letter_code
_entity_poly.pdbx_strand_id
1 'polypeptide(L)'
;MNGDKDLESRQLQVKLQAITADIRTLADSHQGNTLALLSLLRALEHSHREIRENLFQASLPDNRQALYSLLRDIEETGGWPYIDRMKLQLLLCNLLLEAEPEVLTTDVSKEG
;
A
#
# COMPACT_ATOMS: atom_id res chain seq x y z
N MET A 1 13.20 21.43 -11.37
CA MET A 1 12.20 20.90 -10.42
C MET A 1 12.57 19.53 -9.81
N ASN A 2 13.73 18.92 -10.11
CA ASN A 2 14.14 17.64 -9.47
C ASN A 2 14.83 17.79 -8.11
N GLY A 3 15.49 18.91 -7.83
CA GLY A 3 16.22 19.11 -6.56
C GLY A 3 15.32 19.26 -5.34
N ASP A 4 14.08 19.72 -5.53
CA ASP A 4 13.11 19.96 -4.45
C ASP A 4 12.50 18.64 -3.94
N LYS A 5 12.09 17.77 -4.88
CA LYS A 5 11.57 16.41 -4.57
C LYS A 5 12.60 15.52 -3.87
N ASP A 6 13.87 15.66 -4.22
CA ASP A 6 14.97 14.93 -3.58
C ASP A 6 15.20 15.44 -2.15
N LEU A 7 15.10 16.75 -1.91
CA LEU A 7 15.18 17.32 -0.57
C LEU A 7 14.02 16.86 0.33
N GLU A 8 12.78 16.90 -0.18
CA GLU A 8 11.59 16.42 0.54
C GLU A 8 11.72 14.94 0.90
N SER A 9 12.21 14.12 -0.04
CA SER A 9 12.41 12.68 0.15
C SER A 9 13.45 12.38 1.23
N ARG A 10 14.56 13.11 1.25
CA ARG A 10 15.59 13.00 2.30
C ARG A 10 15.05 13.45 3.66
N GLN A 11 14.29 14.55 3.70
CA GLN A 11 13.70 15.03 4.94
C GLN A 11 12.68 14.03 5.51
N LEU A 12 11.88 13.40 4.65
CA LEU A 12 10.99 12.31 5.02
C LEU A 12 11.78 11.14 5.61
N GLN A 13 12.87 10.72 4.96
CA GLN A 13 13.71 9.61 5.44
C GLN A 13 14.28 9.88 6.83
N VAL A 14 14.78 11.10 7.08
CA VAL A 14 15.29 11.50 8.42
C VAL A 14 14.18 11.43 9.47
N LYS A 15 12.97 11.91 9.15
CA LYS A 15 11.83 11.85 10.08
C LYS A 15 11.42 10.41 10.39
N LEU A 16 11.37 9.54 9.38
CA LEU A 16 11.04 8.13 9.56
C LEU A 16 12.08 7.40 10.42
N GLN A 17 13.37 7.72 10.24
CA GLN A 17 14.43 7.18 11.09
C GLN A 17 14.27 7.61 12.56
N ALA A 18 13.96 8.89 12.80
CA ALA A 18 13.71 9.40 14.15
C ALA A 18 12.52 8.70 14.83
N ILE A 19 11.38 8.60 14.14
CA ILE A 19 10.18 7.90 14.65
C ILE A 19 10.51 6.43 14.97
N THR A 20 11.24 5.76 14.09
CA THR A 20 11.63 4.36 14.29
C THR A 20 12.58 4.21 15.49
N ALA A 21 13.49 5.15 15.70
CA ALA A 21 14.36 5.17 16.86
C ALA A 21 13.55 5.35 18.15
N ASP A 22 12.62 6.30 18.19
CA ASP A 22 11.76 6.56 19.35
C ASP A 22 10.91 5.34 19.72
N ILE A 23 10.31 4.66 18.74
CA ILE A 23 9.54 3.42 18.95
C ILE A 23 10.43 2.33 19.56
N ARG A 24 11.66 2.17 19.07
CA ARG A 24 12.61 1.17 19.59
C ARG A 24 13.04 1.50 21.01
N THR A 25 13.39 2.76 21.28
CA THR A 25 13.75 3.22 22.63
C THR A 25 12.61 3.01 23.62
N LEU A 26 11.37 3.27 23.22
CA LEU A 26 10.19 3.01 24.05
C LEU A 26 10.01 1.52 24.31
N ALA A 27 10.17 0.66 23.30
CA ALA A 27 10.11 -0.78 23.47
C ALA A 27 11.20 -1.31 24.42
N ASP A 28 12.44 -0.85 24.25
CA ASP A 28 13.58 -1.23 25.10
C ASP A 28 13.35 -0.82 26.57
N SER A 29 12.76 0.36 26.80
CA SER A 29 12.44 0.83 28.17
C SER A 29 11.38 -0.01 28.89
N HIS A 30 10.64 -0.84 28.16
CA HIS A 30 9.59 -1.73 28.67
C HIS A 30 9.96 -3.22 28.54
N GLN A 31 11.24 -3.54 28.38
CA GLN A 31 11.69 -4.93 28.30
C GLN A 31 11.23 -5.73 29.54
N GLY A 32 10.66 -6.92 29.30
CA GLY A 32 10.10 -7.77 30.35
C GLY A 32 8.68 -7.37 30.82
N ASN A 33 8.15 -6.23 30.38
CA ASN A 33 6.76 -5.84 30.64
C ASN A 33 5.85 -6.16 29.45
N THR A 34 5.32 -7.38 29.43
CA THR A 34 4.48 -7.90 28.34
C THR A 34 3.25 -7.02 28.05
N LEU A 35 2.61 -6.46 29.07
CA LEU A 35 1.40 -5.64 28.88
C LEU A 35 1.72 -4.28 28.25
N ALA A 36 2.83 -3.66 28.65
CA ALA A 36 3.30 -2.40 28.04
C ALA A 36 3.69 -2.63 26.57
N LEU A 37 4.44 -3.70 26.28
CA LEU A 37 4.81 -4.07 24.92
C LEU A 37 3.60 -4.39 24.04
N LEU A 38 2.61 -5.11 24.57
CA LEU A 38 1.35 -5.37 23.85
C LEU A 38 0.58 -4.08 23.55
N SER A 39 0.58 -3.14 24.48
CA SER A 39 -0.07 -1.82 24.29
C SER A 39 0.63 -1.03 23.18
N LEU A 40 1.97 -1.04 23.14
CA LEU A 40 2.75 -0.45 22.06
C LEU A 40 2.41 -1.09 20.70
N LEU A 41 2.40 -2.42 20.62
CA LEU A 41 2.06 -3.14 19.38
C LEU A 41 0.65 -2.80 18.87
N ARG A 42 -0.33 -2.70 19.77
CA ARG A 42 -1.70 -2.31 19.39
C ARG A 42 -1.77 -0.89 18.86
N ALA A 43 -1.03 0.05 19.44
CA ALA A 43 -0.97 1.42 18.96
C ALA A 43 -0.34 1.52 17.57
N LEU A 44 0.73 0.75 17.32
CA LEU A 44 1.36 0.67 16.00
C LEU A 44 0.42 0.08 14.94
N GLU A 45 -0.29 -1.00 15.26
CA GLU A 45 -1.30 -1.60 14.38
C GLU A 45 -2.45 -0.63 14.08
N HIS A 46 -2.94 0.09 15.09
CA HIS A 46 -4.00 1.08 14.89
C HIS A 46 -3.55 2.20 13.94
N SER A 47 -2.37 2.76 14.19
CA SER A 47 -1.77 3.80 13.34
C SER A 47 -1.56 3.28 11.91
N HIS A 48 -1.09 2.05 11.77
CA HIS A 48 -0.93 1.40 10.46
C HIS A 48 -2.26 1.30 9.70
N ARG A 49 -3.33 0.84 10.37
CA ARG A 49 -4.66 0.72 9.75
C ARG A 49 -5.20 2.06 9.31
N GLU A 50 -5.13 3.09 10.14
CA GLU A 50 -5.62 4.43 9.80
C GLU A 50 -4.90 5.01 8.58
N ILE A 51 -3.57 4.90 8.55
CA ILE A 51 -2.77 5.34 7.40
C ILE A 51 -3.15 4.53 6.16
N ARG A 52 -3.26 3.21 6.29
CA ARG A 52 -3.58 2.32 5.16
C ARG A 52 -4.94 2.62 4.56
N GLU A 53 -5.96 2.72 5.39
CA GLU A 53 -7.37 2.80 4.96
C GLU A 53 -7.73 4.22 4.51
N ASN A 54 -7.26 5.25 5.21
CA ASN A 54 -7.71 6.61 4.94
C ASN A 54 -6.76 7.40 4.03
N LEU A 55 -5.45 7.15 4.10
CA LEU A 55 -4.46 7.94 3.38
C LEU A 55 -3.88 7.18 2.18
N PHE A 56 -3.41 5.95 2.40
CA PHE A 56 -2.74 5.17 1.37
C PHE A 56 -3.71 4.71 0.27
N GLN A 57 -4.85 4.09 0.64
CA GLN A 57 -5.85 3.66 -0.33
C GLN A 57 -6.39 4.83 -1.17
N ALA A 58 -6.64 5.98 -0.53
CA ALA A 58 -7.07 7.20 -1.22
C ALA A 58 -6.00 7.78 -2.15
N SER A 59 -4.72 7.47 -1.91
CA SER A 59 -3.59 7.90 -2.74
C SER A 59 -3.22 6.93 -3.86
N LEU A 60 -3.91 5.79 -3.98
CA LEU A 60 -3.63 4.81 -5.02
C LEU A 60 -3.84 5.42 -6.41
N PRO A 61 -2.95 5.13 -7.38
CA PRO A 61 -3.14 5.59 -8.74
C PRO A 61 -4.42 5.01 -9.35
N ASP A 62 -5.19 5.85 -10.03
CA ASP A 62 -6.37 5.48 -10.81
C ASP A 62 -6.00 4.91 -12.19
N ASN A 63 -4.81 5.21 -12.69
CA ASN A 63 -4.26 4.63 -13.91
C ASN A 63 -3.53 3.30 -13.65
N ARG A 64 -3.87 2.27 -14.43
CA ARG A 64 -3.29 0.93 -14.36
C ARG A 64 -1.77 0.92 -14.45
N GLN A 65 -1.16 1.72 -15.33
CA GLN A 65 0.30 1.68 -15.50
C GLN A 65 1.02 2.17 -14.23
N ALA A 66 0.54 3.26 -13.63
CA ALA A 66 1.10 3.80 -12.39
C ALA A 66 0.86 2.85 -11.21
N LEU A 67 -0.30 2.18 -11.18
CA LEU A 67 -0.57 1.14 -10.20
C LEU A 67 0.39 -0.06 -10.36
N TYR A 68 0.65 -0.53 -11.57
CA TYR A 68 1.62 -1.60 -11.82
C TYR A 68 3.04 -1.20 -11.43
N SER A 69 3.46 0.04 -11.69
CA SER A 69 4.75 0.55 -11.24
C SER A 69 4.86 0.56 -9.72
N LEU A 70 3.81 1.01 -9.02
CA LEU A 70 3.75 0.98 -7.55
C LEU A 70 3.82 -0.45 -7.01
N LEU A 71 3.09 -1.38 -7.61
CA LEU A 71 3.09 -2.78 -7.19
C LEU A 71 4.46 -3.44 -7.37
N ARG A 72 5.13 -3.18 -8.50
CA ARG A 72 6.50 -3.68 -8.73
C ARG A 72 7.48 -3.12 -7.71
N ASP A 73 7.39 -1.83 -7.39
CA ASP A 73 8.25 -1.19 -6.38
C ASP A 73 8.06 -1.83 -5.00
N ILE A 74 6.82 -2.13 -4.61
CA ILE A 74 6.49 -2.86 -3.38
C ILE A 74 7.09 -4.29 -3.39
N GLU A 75 7.06 -4.98 -4.53
CA GLU A 75 7.63 -6.32 -4.67
C GLU A 75 9.16 -6.33 -4.60
N GLU A 76 9.83 -5.37 -5.23
CA GLU A 76 11.30 -5.28 -5.35
C GLU A 76 11.97 -4.77 -4.08
N THR A 77 11.39 -3.77 -3.42
CA THR A 77 11.98 -3.14 -2.21
C THR A 77 11.74 -3.95 -0.93
N GLY A 78 10.84 -4.93 -0.97
CA GLY A 78 10.60 -5.84 0.13
C GLY A 78 9.98 -5.15 1.34
N GLY A 79 8.66 -5.09 1.38
CA GLY A 79 7.91 -4.65 2.55
C GLY A 79 6.50 -4.20 2.22
N TRP A 80 5.61 -4.40 3.21
CA TRP A 80 4.21 -3.96 3.29
C TRP A 80 3.14 -4.83 2.59
N PRO A 81 1.93 -4.93 3.18
CA PRO A 81 1.54 -5.45 4.48
C PRO A 81 1.53 -6.99 4.47
N TYR A 82 1.09 -7.65 5.56
CA TYR A 82 0.57 -9.03 5.50
C TYR A 82 -0.73 -9.11 4.66
N ILE A 83 -0.72 -8.55 3.44
CA ILE A 83 -1.70 -8.89 2.43
C ILE A 83 -1.28 -10.29 2.00
N ASP A 84 -2.03 -11.31 2.44
CA ASP A 84 -1.90 -12.64 1.86
C ASP A 84 -1.79 -12.47 0.35
N ARG A 85 -0.67 -12.89 -0.26
CA ARG A 85 -0.38 -12.64 -1.69
C ARG A 85 -1.57 -12.98 -2.60
N MET A 86 -2.42 -13.92 -2.17
CA MET A 86 -3.72 -14.23 -2.78
C MET A 86 -4.69 -13.05 -2.90
N LYS A 87 -4.77 -12.14 -1.92
CA LYS A 87 -5.63 -10.95 -1.96
C LYS A 87 -5.15 -9.91 -2.97
N LEU A 88 -3.83 -9.79 -3.17
CA LEU A 88 -3.25 -8.89 -4.16
C LEU A 88 -3.47 -9.43 -5.58
N GLN A 89 -3.25 -10.74 -5.77
CA GLN A 89 -3.59 -11.43 -7.02
C GLN A 89 -5.09 -11.35 -7.33
N LEU A 90 -5.96 -11.50 -6.32
CA LEU A 90 -7.41 -11.36 -6.48
C LEU A 90 -7.81 -9.93 -6.88
N LEU A 91 -7.21 -8.91 -6.28
CA LEU A 91 -7.43 -7.52 -6.66
C LEU A 91 -7.01 -7.25 -8.11
N LEU A 92 -5.82 -7.74 -8.50
CA LEU A 92 -5.32 -7.64 -9.87
C LEU A 92 -6.21 -8.38 -10.89
N CYS A 93 -6.67 -9.58 -10.55
CA CYS A 93 -7.61 -10.34 -11.38
C CYS A 93 -8.93 -9.59 -11.57
N ASN A 94 -9.50 -9.01 -10.50
CA ASN A 94 -10.75 -8.26 -10.59
C ASN A 94 -10.59 -7.00 -11.47
N LEU A 95 -9.48 -6.27 -11.34
CA LEU A 95 -9.20 -5.11 -12.19
C LEU A 95 -8.98 -5.49 -13.67
N LEU A 96 -8.41 -6.66 -13.94
CA LEU A 96 -8.24 -7.17 -15.30
C LEU A 96 -9.55 -7.69 -15.90
N LEU A 97 -10.48 -8.22 -15.10
CA LEU A 97 -11.78 -8.72 -15.52
C LEU A 97 -12.75 -7.60 -15.97
N GLU A 98 -12.63 -6.39 -15.42
CA GLU A 98 -13.43 -5.23 -15.86
C GLU A 98 -13.01 -4.68 -17.24
N ALA A 99 -12.04 -5.30 -17.92
CA ALA A 99 -11.49 -4.85 -19.20
C ALA A 99 -11.91 -5.67 -20.42
N GLU A 100 -12.96 -6.48 -20.34
CA GLU A 100 -13.54 -7.09 -21.55
C GLU A 100 -14.60 -6.15 -22.16
N PRO A 101 -14.41 -5.65 -23.40
CA PRO A 101 -15.47 -4.94 -24.09
C PRO A 101 -16.57 -5.94 -24.47
N GLU A 102 -17.83 -5.58 -24.19
CA GLU A 102 -19.00 -6.22 -24.76
C GLU A 102 -18.80 -6.39 -26.28
N VAL A 103 -18.59 -7.65 -26.71
CA VAL A 103 -18.56 -7.97 -28.13
C VAL A 103 -19.97 -7.73 -28.66
N LEU A 104 -20.08 -6.71 -29.51
CA LEU A 104 -21.27 -6.34 -30.26
C LEU A 104 -22.05 -7.58 -30.71
N THR A 105 -23.30 -7.67 -30.28
CA THR A 105 -24.30 -8.50 -30.93
C THR A 105 -24.49 -7.96 -32.34
N THR A 106 -23.81 -8.56 -33.33
CA THR A 106 -24.20 -8.35 -34.72
C THR A 106 -25.49 -9.12 -34.95
N ASP A 107 -26.59 -8.38 -34.84
CA ASP A 107 -27.85 -8.68 -35.48
C ASP A 107 -27.59 -9.08 -36.94
N VAL A 108 -27.89 -10.33 -37.26
CA VAL A 108 -28.10 -10.75 -38.65
C VAL A 108 -29.53 -11.28 -38.73
N SER A 109 -30.47 -10.37 -38.87
CA SER A 109 -31.75 -10.62 -39.51
C SER A 109 -32.00 -9.58 -40.61
N LYS A 110 -31.84 -10.01 -41.87
CA LYS A 110 -32.71 -9.72 -43.04
C LYS A 110 -32.03 -10.24 -44.31
N GLU A 111 -32.57 -11.31 -44.89
CA GLU A 111 -33.53 -11.32 -46.02
C GLU A 111 -32.88 -11.00 -47.38
N GLY A 112 -33.01 -11.97 -48.31
CA GLY A 112 -32.59 -11.92 -49.70
C GLY A 112 -32.60 -13.30 -50.33
#